data_AF-A0AAV8ZSL4-F1
#
_entry.id   AF-A0AAV8ZSL4-F1
#
_cell.length_a   1.000
_cell.length_b   1.000
_cell.length_c   1.000
_cell.angle_alpha   90.00
_cell.angle_beta   90.00
_cell.angle_gamma   90.00
#
_symmetry.space_group_name_H-M   'P 1'
#
loop_
_entity.id
_entity.type
_entity.pdbx_description
1 polymer ?
#
loop_
_entity_poly.entity_id
_entity_poly.type
_entity_poly.pdbx_seq_one_letter_code
_entity_poly.pdbx_strand_id
1 'polypeptide(L)'
;MITEAWEKVTQTTIANCFRHAGFKDLSISPDEDDDDIPLARMIQSPTDDDDNIPLAQLAAQLATESRIEIEEFIGIDDNVAVCAPVTEEEILAEVESNHRNTDEG
;
A
#
# COMPACT_ATOMS: atom_id res chain seq x y z
N MET A 1 -25.19 -23.07 2.69
CA MET A 1 -25.56 -21.65 2.52
C MET A 1 -24.53 -20.82 1.75
N ILE A 2 -23.26 -20.69 2.16
CA ILE A 2 -22.27 -19.93 1.36
C ILE A 2 -21.84 -20.65 0.08
N THR A 3 -21.73 -21.98 0.13
CA THR A 3 -21.38 -22.84 -1.02
C THR A 3 -22.42 -22.79 -2.13
N GLU A 4 -23.71 -22.88 -1.79
CA GLU A 4 -24.82 -22.76 -2.76
C GLU A 4 -24.90 -21.37 -3.42
N ALA A 5 -24.40 -20.32 -2.77
CA ALA A 5 -24.33 -18.99 -3.35
C ALA A 5 -23.19 -18.89 -4.37
N TRP A 6 -22.03 -19.48 -4.08
CA TRP A 6 -20.88 -19.55 -4.99
C TRP A 6 -21.18 -20.35 -6.25
N GLU A 7 -21.94 -21.44 -6.14
CA GLU A 7 -22.35 -22.26 -7.30
C GLU A 7 -23.22 -21.50 -8.31
N LYS A 8 -23.86 -20.40 -7.88
CA LYS A 8 -24.69 -19.54 -8.74
C LYS A 8 -23.91 -18.38 -9.37
N VAL A 9 -22.64 -18.21 -9.01
CA VAL A 9 -21.78 -17.17 -9.60
C VAL A 9 -21.29 -17.66 -10.95
N THR A 10 -21.76 -17.04 -12.02
CA THR A 10 -21.29 -17.30 -13.38
C THR A 10 -20.12 -16.39 -13.74
N GLN A 11 -19.37 -16.76 -14.77
CA GLN A 11 -18.30 -15.90 -15.33
C GLN A 11 -18.84 -14.51 -15.73
N THR A 12 -20.09 -14.44 -16.20
CA THR A 12 -20.76 -13.17 -16.54
C THR A 12 -21.06 -12.31 -15.31
N THR A 13 -21.43 -12.91 -14.17
CA THR A 13 -21.61 -12.19 -12.90
C THR A 13 -20.29 -11.54 -12.49
N ILE A 14 -19.19 -12.28 -12.55
CA ILE A 14 -17.85 -11.77 -12.23
C ILE A 14 -17.49 -10.62 -13.19
N ALA A 15 -17.64 -10.82 -14.50
CA ALA A 15 -17.35 -9.78 -15.50
C ALA A 15 -18.17 -8.50 -15.29
N ASN A 16 -19.44 -8.62 -14.91
CA ASN A 16 -20.29 -7.47 -14.59
C ASN A 16 -19.84 -6.75 -13.31
N CYS A 17 -19.35 -7.46 -12.29
CA CYS A 17 -18.77 -6.84 -11.10
C CYS A 17 -17.55 -5.98 -11.45
N PHE A 18 -16.63 -6.50 -12.28
CA PHE A 18 -15.48 -5.72 -12.77
C PHE A 18 -15.93 -4.49 -13.57
N ARG A 19 -16.91 -4.65 -14.46
CA ARG A 19 -17.47 -3.52 -15.23
C ARG A 19 -18.11 -2.45 -14.34
N HIS A 20 -18.82 -2.85 -13.28
CA HIS A 20 -19.40 -1.92 -12.31
C HIS A 20 -18.37 -1.23 -11.44
N ALA A 21 -17.25 -1.91 -11.13
CA ALA A 21 -16.13 -1.34 -10.38
C ALA A 21 -15.26 -0.37 -11.22
N GLY A 22 -15.51 -0.25 -12.52
CA GLY A 22 -14.82 0.69 -13.40
C GLY A 22 -13.81 0.05 -14.37
N PHE A 23 -13.58 -1.25 -14.28
CA PHE A 23 -12.73 -2.00 -15.21
C PHE A 23 -13.47 -2.24 -16.52
N LYS A 24 -13.53 -1.21 -17.38
CA LYS A 24 -14.29 -1.21 -18.64
C LYS A 24 -13.44 -1.71 -19.82
N ASP A 25 -12.13 -1.53 -19.75
CA ASP A 25 -11.17 -2.05 -20.72
C ASP A 25 -10.27 -3.09 -20.05
N LEU A 26 -10.60 -4.37 -20.24
CA LEU A 26 -9.62 -5.46 -20.06
C LEU A 26 -8.75 -5.64 -21.31
N SER A 27 -8.89 -4.74 -22.30
CA SER A 27 -8.01 -4.66 -23.44
C SER A 27 -6.70 -4.05 -22.96
N ILE A 28 -5.69 -4.90 -22.79
CA ILE A 28 -4.31 -4.50 -22.51
C ILE A 28 -3.84 -3.59 -23.67
N SER A 29 -3.92 -2.27 -23.50
CA SER A 29 -3.22 -1.33 -24.38
C SER A 29 -1.74 -1.30 -23.96
N PRO A 30 -0.80 -1.39 -24.91
CA PRO A 30 0.64 -1.45 -24.59
C PRO A 30 1.24 -0.09 -24.21
N ASP A 31 0.46 0.98 -24.29
CA ASP A 31 0.90 2.35 -24.08
C ASP A 31 -0.11 3.02 -23.15
N GLU A 32 0.09 2.98 -21.84
CA GLU A 32 -0.16 4.05 -20.85
C GLU A 32 0.35 3.53 -19.49
N ASP A 33 1.39 4.20 -18.99
CA ASP A 33 1.96 4.20 -17.63
C ASP A 33 2.33 2.87 -16.94
N ASP A 34 3.55 2.87 -16.40
CA ASP A 34 4.36 1.77 -15.83
C ASP A 34 3.74 1.02 -14.62
N ASP A 35 2.46 1.24 -14.29
CA ASP A 35 1.81 0.70 -13.09
C ASP A 35 0.90 -0.52 -13.36
N ASP A 36 0.54 -0.81 -14.61
CA ASP A 36 -0.27 -1.98 -14.98
C ASP A 36 0.57 -3.07 -15.66
N ILE A 37 1.63 -3.53 -14.98
CA ILE A 37 2.33 -4.74 -15.40
C ILE A 37 1.34 -5.92 -15.31
N PRO A 38 1.03 -6.63 -16.42
CA PRO A 38 0.13 -7.78 -16.37
C PRO A 38 0.63 -8.78 -15.33
N LEU A 39 -0.24 -9.38 -14.53
CA LEU A 39 0.12 -10.38 -13.50
C LEU A 39 1.06 -11.47 -14.03
N ALA A 40 0.87 -11.88 -15.29
CA ALA A 40 1.76 -12.82 -15.99
C ALA A 40 3.18 -12.28 -16.23
N ARG A 41 3.33 -10.98 -16.47
CA ARG A 41 4.62 -10.28 -16.62
C ARG A 41 5.26 -9.93 -15.28
N MET A 42 4.48 -9.78 -14.20
CA MET A 42 5.01 -9.65 -12.83
C MET A 42 5.54 -10.98 -12.28
N ILE A 43 4.95 -12.10 -12.71
CA ILE A 43 5.49 -13.45 -12.45
C ILE A 43 6.73 -13.76 -13.32
N GLN A 44 6.87 -13.08 -14.47
CA GLN A 44 7.96 -13.28 -15.43
C GLN A 44 9.06 -12.21 -15.38
N SER A 45 8.88 -11.12 -14.62
CA SER A 45 10.03 -10.32 -14.24
C SER A 45 10.97 -11.29 -13.54
N PRO A 46 12.24 -11.40 -13.95
CA PRO A 46 13.22 -11.92 -13.03
C PRO A 46 13.16 -10.93 -11.86
N THR A 47 12.36 -11.26 -10.85
CA THR A 47 12.62 -10.83 -9.49
C THR A 47 14.10 -11.05 -9.35
N ASP A 48 14.82 -9.98 -9.03
CA ASP A 48 16.26 -9.99 -8.76
C ASP A 48 16.68 -11.39 -8.32
N ASP A 49 17.62 -12.05 -9.02
CA ASP A 49 17.99 -13.45 -8.70
C ASP A 49 18.36 -13.60 -7.20
N ASP A 50 18.68 -12.48 -6.55
CA ASP A 50 18.90 -12.30 -5.12
C ASP A 50 17.65 -12.54 -4.23
N ASP A 51 16.43 -12.27 -4.72
CA ASP A 51 15.16 -12.47 -4.00
C ASP A 51 14.58 -13.89 -4.16
N ASN A 52 15.14 -14.70 -5.07
CA ASN A 52 14.64 -16.05 -5.34
C ASN A 52 15.26 -17.11 -4.41
N ILE A 53 15.26 -16.82 -3.10
CA ILE A 53 15.81 -17.73 -2.10
C ILE A 53 14.77 -18.77 -1.65
N PRO A 54 15.16 -20.06 -1.50
CA PRO A 54 14.26 -21.07 -0.95
C PRO A 54 13.79 -20.72 0.47
N LEU A 55 12.53 -21.02 0.79
CA LEU A 55 11.94 -20.73 2.12
C LEU A 55 12.78 -21.25 3.30
N ALA A 56 13.41 -22.42 3.13
CA ALA A 56 14.30 -22.99 4.14
C ALA A 56 15.56 -22.16 4.40
N GLN A 57 16.09 -21.51 3.36
CA GLN A 57 17.25 -20.62 3.45
C GLN A 57 16.87 -19.29 4.09
N LEU A 58 15.73 -18.71 3.72
CA LEU A 58 15.18 -17.52 4.38
C LEU A 58 14.96 -17.76 5.88
N ALA A 59 14.34 -18.89 6.23
CA ALA A 59 14.09 -19.24 7.64
C ALA A 59 15.39 -19.40 8.44
N ALA A 60 16.45 -19.92 7.83
CA ALA A 60 17.76 -20.04 8.47
C ALA A 60 18.44 -18.68 8.70
N GLN A 61 18.32 -17.76 7.73
CA GLN A 61 18.84 -16.39 7.84
C GLN A 61 18.10 -15.60 8.92
N LEU A 62 16.77 -15.65 8.94
CA LEU A 62 15.96 -14.99 9.98
C LEU A 62 16.21 -15.57 11.38
N ALA A 63 16.59 -16.86 11.48
CA ALA A 63 16.98 -17.47 12.74
C ALA A 63 18.35 -17.01 13.26
N THR A 64 19.18 -16.42 12.39
CA THR A 64 20.51 -15.89 12.74
C THR A 64 20.52 -14.39 12.97
N GLU A 65 19.50 -13.66 12.52
CA GLU A 65 19.33 -12.25 12.85
C GLU A 65 18.99 -12.05 14.33
N SER A 66 19.58 -11.02 14.92
CA SER A 66 19.49 -10.67 16.32
C SER A 66 18.03 -10.61 16.77
N ARG A 67 17.69 -11.40 17.79
CA ARG A 67 16.38 -11.30 18.45
C ARG A 67 16.36 -9.98 19.21
N ILE A 68 15.60 -9.02 18.69
CA ILE A 68 15.24 -7.81 19.42
C ILE A 68 14.17 -8.17 20.45
N GLU A 69 14.32 -7.69 21.68
CA GLU A 69 13.27 -7.84 22.69
C GLU A 69 12.09 -6.91 22.34
N ILE A 70 10.88 -7.30 22.73
CA ILE A 70 9.66 -6.58 22.33
C ILE A 70 9.70 -5.13 22.79
N GLU A 71 10.18 -4.88 24.01
CA GLU A 71 10.33 -3.54 24.58
C GLU A 71 11.31 -2.67 23.80
N GLU A 72 12.37 -3.27 23.25
CA GLU A 72 13.34 -2.59 22.41
C GLU A 72 12.75 -2.26 21.03
N PHE A 73 11.96 -3.18 20.45
CA PHE A 73 11.25 -2.96 19.20
C PHE A 73 10.23 -1.82 19.30
N ILE A 74 9.49 -1.75 20.41
CA ILE A 74 8.50 -0.69 20.65
C ILE A 74 9.18 0.70 20.71
N GLY A 75 10.36 0.77 21.31
CA GLY A 75 11.08 2.04 21.51
C GLY A 75 11.98 2.48 20.34
N ILE A 76 11.97 1.79 19.20
CA ILE A 76 12.83 2.12 18.04
C ILE A 76 12.60 3.57 17.59
N ASP A 77 11.34 4.00 17.58
CA ASP A 77 10.96 5.31 17.05
C ASP A 77 11.03 6.44 18.09
N ASP A 78 11.26 6.12 19.38
CA ASP A 78 11.25 7.10 20.46
C ASP A 78 12.36 8.16 20.31
N ASN A 79 13.46 7.81 19.63
CA ASN A 79 14.58 8.70 19.37
C ASN A 79 14.55 9.33 17.96
N VAL A 80 13.52 9.03 17.16
CA VAL A 80 13.34 9.65 15.85
C VAL A 80 12.90 11.09 16.08
N ALA A 81 13.71 12.03 15.58
CA ALA A 81 13.41 13.45 15.69
C ALA A 81 12.08 13.75 14.96
N VAL A 82 11.03 14.02 15.72
CA VAL A 82 9.75 14.52 15.21
C VAL A 82 9.75 16.05 15.17
N CYS A 83 8.88 16.62 14.34
CA CYS A 83 8.61 18.06 14.40
C CYS A 83 8.19 18.45 15.82
N ALA A 84 8.59 19.65 16.26
CA ALA A 84 8.09 20.22 17.50
C ALA A 84 6.55 20.23 17.47
N PRO A 85 5.87 19.93 18.58
CA PRO A 85 4.42 20.04 18.65
C PRO A 85 4.03 21.49 18.36
N VAL A 86 3.16 21.70 17.38
CA VAL A 86 2.58 23.01 17.09
C VAL A 86 1.72 23.39 18.29
N THR A 87 1.93 24.58 18.86
CA THR A 87 1.13 25.02 20.00
C THR A 87 -0.25 25.49 19.54
N GLU A 88 -1.23 25.47 20.44
CA GLU A 88 -2.58 25.96 20.11
C GLU A 88 -2.56 27.42 19.66
N GLU A 89 -1.66 28.23 20.24
CA GLU A 89 -1.48 29.63 19.86
C GLU A 89 -0.93 29.78 18.43
N GLU A 90 -0.02 28.91 18.02
CA GLU A 90 0.55 28.89 16.67
C GLU A 90 -0.51 28.46 15.63
N ILE A 91 -1.36 27.49 15.99
CA ILE A 91 -2.53 27.09 15.17
C ILE A 91 -3.50 28.27 15.02
N LEU A 92 -3.84 28.96 16.12
CA LEU A 92 -4.77 30.09 16.10
C LEU A 92 -4.23 31.27 15.29
N ALA A 93 -2.94 31.57 15.42
CA ALA A 93 -2.28 32.63 14.66
C ALA A 93 -2.28 32.35 13.15
N GLU A 94 -2.04 31.11 12.73
CA GLU A 94 -2.09 30.70 11.33
C GLU A 94 -3.52 30.80 10.76
N VAL A 95 -4.52 30.35 11.51
CA VAL A 95 -5.93 30.44 11.09
C VAL A 95 -6.38 31.90 10.94
N GLU A 96 -5.98 32.78 11.85
CA GLU A 96 -6.30 34.21 11.75
C GLU A 96 -5.58 34.88 10.58
N SER A 97 -4.31 34.53 10.34
CA SER A 97 -3.52 34.97 9.19
C SER A 97 -4.19 34.58 7.86
N ASN A 98 -4.66 33.33 7.74
CA ASN A 98 -5.35 32.85 6.54
C ASN A 98 -6.69 33.55 6.28
N HIS A 99 -7.46 33.87 7.33
CA HIS A 99 -8.71 34.62 7.17
C HIS A 99 -8.47 36.06 6.70
N ARG A 100 -7.43 36.73 7.21
CA ARG A 100 -7.09 38.11 6.78
C ARG A 100 -6.67 38.18 5.32
N ASN A 101 -6.00 37.14 4.81
CA ASN A 101 -5.62 37.07 3.39
C ASN A 101 -6.81 36.78 2.44
N THR A 102 -7.96 36.34 2.96
CA THR A 102 -9.15 35.99 2.16
C THR A 102 -10.14 37.15 2.03
N ASP A 103 -10.00 38.21 2.83
CA ASP A 103 -10.89 39.39 2.86
C ASP A 103 -10.32 40.61 2.06
N GLU A 104 -9.14 40.46 1.44
CA GLU A 104 -8.54 41.45 0.52
C GLU A 104 -8.68 41.09 -0.98
N GLY A 105 -9.65 40.22 -1.33
CA GLY A 105 -9.95 39.78 -2.70
C GLY A 105 -11.20 40.41 -3.29
#